data_AF-A0A379Z8M5-F1
#
_entry.id   AF-A0A379Z8M5-F1
#
_cell.length_a   1.000
_cell.length_b   1.000
_cell.length_c   1.000
_cell.angle_alpha   90.00
_cell.angle_beta   90.00
_cell.angle_gamma   90.00
#
_symmetry.space_group_name_H-M   'P 1'
#
loop_
_entity.id
_entity.type
_entity.pdbx_description
1 polymer ?
#
loop_
_entity_poly.entity_id
_entity_poly.type
_entity_poly.pdbx_seq_one_letter_code
_entity_poly.pdbx_strand_id
1 'polypeptide(L)'
;MGIDLPLIWFVIIVFSTMMYVVMDGFDLGIGILFPWVKESGRPRSDDEHRRPVWDGNETWLVLGGAALFGAFPLAYSVILDALAIPLTLMLIGLIFRGVAFEFRFKATPEKRHIWDKAFIWGSLFATFSQGVVVAP
;
A
#
# COMPACT_ATOMS: atom_id res chain seq x y z
N MET A 1 -28.63 26.45 -7.05
CA MET A 1 -28.12 25.11 -6.66
C MET A 1 -26.82 25.34 -5.92
N GLY A 2 -26.78 25.10 -4.60
CA GLY A 2 -25.56 25.25 -3.81
C GLY A 2 -24.59 24.10 -4.09
N ILE A 3 -23.31 24.34 -3.89
CA ILE A 3 -22.28 23.30 -3.98
C ILE A 3 -22.45 22.36 -2.78
N ASP A 4 -22.68 21.07 -3.03
CA ASP A 4 -22.77 20.04 -2.01
C ASP A 4 -21.37 19.58 -1.59
N LEU A 5 -20.82 20.23 -0.56
CA LEU A 5 -19.48 19.94 -0.05
C LEU A 5 -19.33 18.51 0.48
N PRO A 6 -20.29 17.95 1.27
CA PRO A 6 -20.26 16.54 1.64
C PRO A 6 -20.13 15.60 0.44
N LEU A 7 -20.91 15.82 -0.63
CA LEU A 7 -20.84 14.98 -1.82
C LEU A 7 -19.48 15.07 -2.50
N ILE A 8 -18.91 16.28 -2.62
CA ILE A 8 -17.58 16.47 -3.22
C ILE A 8 -16.51 15.73 -2.42
N TRP A 9 -16.49 15.89 -1.10
CA TRP A 9 -15.52 15.21 -0.25
C TRP A 9 -15.69 13.70 -0.27
N PHE A 10 -16.93 13.20 -0.29
CA PHE A 10 -17.22 11.78 -0.45
C PHE A 10 -16.61 11.25 -1.75
N VAL A 11 -16.82 11.94 -2.88
CA VAL A 11 -16.24 11.55 -4.18
C VAL A 11 -14.71 11.56 -4.13
N ILE A 12 -14.09 12.56 -3.52
CA ILE A 12 -12.62 12.63 -3.38
C ILE A 12 -12.10 11.44 -2.57
N ILE A 13 -12.73 11.12 -1.44
CA ILE A 13 -12.32 10.00 -0.58
C ILE A 13 -12.45 8.67 -1.34
N VAL A 14 -13.61 8.42 -1.95
CA VAL A 14 -13.86 7.18 -2.72
C VAL A 14 -12.86 7.06 -3.88
N PHE A 15 -12.63 8.15 -4.61
CA PHE A 15 -11.64 8.16 -5.69
C PHE A 15 -10.23 7.89 -5.16
N SER A 16 -9.83 8.51 -4.06
CA SER A 16 -8.52 8.31 -3.45
C SER A 16 -8.31 6.86 -3.01
N THR A 17 -9.28 6.27 -2.33
CA THR A 17 -9.24 4.85 -1.93
C THR A 17 -9.21 3.91 -3.13
N MET A 18 -10.00 4.20 -4.17
CA MET A 18 -9.98 3.41 -5.41
C MET A 18 -8.61 3.46 -6.10
N MET A 19 -8.02 4.66 -6.23
CA MET A 19 -6.69 4.83 -6.83
C MET A 19 -5.64 4.05 -6.05
N TYR A 20 -5.66 4.12 -4.71
CA TYR A 20 -4.79 3.30 -3.87
C TYR A 20 -4.96 1.80 -4.16
N VAL A 21 -6.19 1.28 -4.12
CA VAL A 21 -6.46 -0.15 -4.35
C VAL A 21 -5.99 -0.62 -5.72
N VAL A 22 -6.19 0.19 -6.78
CA VAL A 22 -5.81 -0.15 -8.15
C VAL A 22 -4.29 -0.09 -8.34
N MET A 23 -3.66 1.01 -7.96
CA MET A 23 -2.23 1.21 -8.24
C MET A 23 -1.36 0.42 -7.29
N ASP A 24 -1.67 0.42 -5.99
CA ASP A 24 -0.90 -0.37 -5.03
C ASP A 24 -1.18 -1.86 -5.18
N GLY A 25 -2.41 -2.25 -5.57
CA GLY A 25 -2.75 -3.65 -5.86
C GLY A 25 -1.87 -4.27 -6.95
N PHE A 26 -1.44 -3.49 -7.95
CA PHE A 26 -0.48 -3.93 -8.95
C PHE A 26 0.91 -4.18 -8.35
N ASP A 27 1.43 -3.25 -7.55
CA ASP A 27 2.74 -3.40 -6.90
C ASP A 27 2.77 -4.56 -5.90
N LEU A 28 1.70 -4.73 -5.13
CA LEU A 28 1.50 -5.84 -4.21
C LEU A 28 1.47 -7.19 -4.97
N GLY A 29 0.78 -7.24 -6.11
CA GLY A 29 0.75 -8.42 -6.98
C GLY A 29 2.13 -8.80 -7.51
N ILE A 30 2.92 -7.82 -7.97
CA ILE A 30 4.32 -8.04 -8.36
C ILE A 30 5.15 -8.54 -7.18
N GLY A 31 4.92 -7.98 -5.98
CA GLY A 31 5.65 -8.37 -4.78
C GLY A 31 5.40 -9.80 -4.33
N ILE A 32 4.17 -10.29 -4.48
CA ILE A 32 3.82 -11.69 -4.21
C ILE A 32 4.41 -12.60 -5.29
N LEU A 33 4.34 -12.21 -6.56
CA LEU A 33 4.84 -13.01 -7.68
C LEU A 33 6.38 -13.02 -7.78
N PHE A 34 7.04 -12.19 -6.99
CA PHE A 34 8.49 -12.00 -6.99
C PHE A 34 9.33 -13.31 -7.00
N PRO A 35 9.00 -14.37 -6.23
CA PRO A 35 9.76 -15.64 -6.25
C PRO A 35 9.66 -16.41 -7.57
N TRP A 36 8.55 -16.25 -8.29
CA TRP A 36 8.25 -17.03 -9.50
C TRP A 36 8.76 -16.36 -10.77
N VAL A 37 9.10 -15.07 -10.70
CA VAL A 37 9.73 -14.38 -11.83
C VAL A 37 11.23 -14.68 -11.83
N LYS A 38 11.64 -15.62 -12.71
CA LYS A 38 13.04 -16.01 -12.89
C LYS A 38 13.95 -14.80 -13.06
N GLU A 39 15.03 -14.77 -12.28
CA GLU A 39 16.09 -13.76 -12.26
C GLU A 39 17.00 -13.80 -13.51
N SER A 40 16.49 -14.25 -14.66
CA SER A 40 17.23 -14.22 -15.93
C SER A 40 17.23 -12.80 -16.48
N GLY A 41 18.09 -11.95 -15.92
CA GLY A 41 18.47 -10.67 -16.51
C GLY A 41 17.65 -9.45 -16.15
N ARG A 42 16.85 -9.46 -15.05
CA ARG A 42 16.22 -8.22 -14.56
C ARG A 42 17.30 -7.24 -14.09
N PRO A 43 17.51 -6.11 -14.78
CA PRO A 43 18.54 -5.17 -14.40
C PRO A 43 18.15 -4.47 -13.10
N ARG A 44 19.15 -4.12 -12.27
CA ARG A 44 19.00 -3.32 -11.05
C ARG A 44 18.18 -2.03 -11.23
N SER A 45 18.02 -1.56 -12.47
CA SER A 45 17.25 -0.39 -12.87
C SER A 45 15.73 -0.53 -12.70
N ASP A 46 15.17 -1.73 -12.69
CA ASP A 46 13.71 -1.94 -12.53
C ASP A 46 13.24 -1.60 -11.11
N ASP A 47 14.09 -1.81 -10.11
CA ASP A 47 13.77 -1.50 -8.73
C ASP A 47 13.91 0.02 -8.45
N GLU A 48 14.79 0.73 -9.17
CA GLU A 48 14.99 2.18 -9.03
C GLU A 48 13.80 2.98 -9.58
N HIS A 49 13.20 2.53 -10.68
CA HIS A 49 12.03 3.19 -11.27
C HIS A 49 10.74 2.94 -10.49
N ARG A 50 10.66 1.86 -9.72
CA ARG A 50 9.46 1.55 -8.92
C ARG A 50 9.35 2.34 -7.62
N ARG A 51 10.46 2.77 -7.01
CA ARG A 51 10.40 3.50 -5.72
C ARG A 51 9.54 4.77 -5.78
N PRO A 52 9.67 5.65 -6.79
CA PRO A 52 8.81 6.84 -6.88
C PRO A 52 7.34 6.51 -7.14
N VAL A 53 7.07 5.43 -7.88
CA VAL A 53 5.70 4.97 -8.18
C VAL A 53 5.04 4.42 -6.92
N TRP A 54 5.75 3.58 -6.17
CA TRP A 54 5.29 3.05 -4.89
C TRP A 54 5.01 4.16 -3.88
N ASP A 55 5.95 5.11 -3.72
CA ASP A 55 5.79 6.23 -2.80
C ASP A 55 4.56 7.08 -3.18
N GLY A 56 4.34 7.30 -4.49
CA GLY A 56 3.12 7.91 -5.01
C GLY A 56 1.86 7.11 -4.67
N ASN A 57 1.90 5.78 -4.73
CA ASN A 57 0.75 4.93 -4.42
C ASN A 57 0.32 5.06 -2.95
N GLU A 58 1.27 5.09 -2.01
CA GLU A 58 0.99 5.28 -0.59
C GLU A 58 0.35 6.65 -0.29
N THR A 59 0.67 7.70 -1.07
CA THR A 59 0.05 9.02 -0.86
C THR A 59 -1.47 9.01 -1.05
N TRP A 60 -2.01 8.11 -1.89
CA TRP A 60 -3.46 7.97 -2.07
C TRP A 60 -4.16 7.39 -0.84
N LEU A 61 -3.50 6.47 -0.14
CA LEU A 61 -4.00 5.95 1.14
C LEU A 61 -4.02 7.06 2.19
N VAL A 62 -2.92 7.83 2.29
CA VAL A 62 -2.81 8.94 3.24
C VAL A 62 -3.84 10.02 2.94
N LEU A 63 -4.04 10.39 1.67
CA LEU A 63 -5.05 11.36 1.26
C LEU A 63 -6.45 10.87 1.63
N GLY A 64 -6.78 9.61 1.35
CA GLY A 64 -8.09 9.03 1.69
C GLY A 64 -8.35 9.08 3.20
N GLY A 65 -7.37 8.67 4.02
CA GLY A 65 -7.47 8.70 5.47
C GLY A 65 -7.57 10.11 6.05
N ALA A 66 -6.72 11.04 5.59
CA ALA A 66 -6.73 12.42 6.05
C ALA A 66 -8.01 13.17 5.63
N ALA A 67 -8.49 12.95 4.40
CA ALA A 67 -9.74 13.52 3.92
C ALA A 67 -10.94 12.97 4.69
N LEU A 68 -10.96 11.66 5.00
CA LEU A 68 -12.00 11.05 5.82
C LEU A 68 -12.01 11.62 7.25
N PHE A 69 -10.84 11.80 7.86
CA PHE A 69 -10.71 12.45 9.17
C PHE A 69 -11.22 13.89 9.16
N GLY A 70 -10.85 14.68 8.14
CA GLY A 70 -11.21 16.09 8.05
C GLY A 70 -12.68 16.34 7.67
N ALA A 71 -13.22 15.59 6.71
CA ALA A 71 -14.57 15.81 6.20
C ALA A 71 -15.64 15.01 6.98
N PHE A 72 -15.30 13.83 7.52
CA PHE A 72 -16.23 12.93 8.20
C PHE A 72 -15.61 12.30 9.46
N PRO A 73 -15.31 13.09 10.51
CA PRO A 73 -14.58 12.61 11.68
C PRO A 73 -15.28 11.46 12.42
N LEU A 74 -16.62 11.44 12.43
CA LEU A 74 -17.38 10.33 13.03
C LEU A 74 -17.25 9.03 12.22
N ALA A 75 -17.24 9.12 10.88
CA ALA A 75 -17.01 7.94 10.04
C ALA A 75 -15.58 7.42 10.24
N TYR A 76 -14.60 8.33 10.29
CA TYR A 76 -13.21 7.99 10.55
C TYR A 76 -13.03 7.24 11.87
N SER A 77 -13.62 7.73 12.98
CA SER A 77 -13.46 7.09 14.29
C SER A 77 -14.10 5.70 14.34
N VAL A 78 -15.29 5.54 13.77
CA VAL A 78 -15.99 4.24 13.71
C VAL A 78 -15.23 3.24 12.84
N ILE A 79 -14.77 3.66 11.66
CA ILE A 79 -14.02 2.80 10.73
C ILE A 79 -12.69 2.37 11.35
N LEU A 80 -11.93 3.32 11.93
CA LEU A 80 -10.65 3.00 12.56
C LEU A 80 -10.81 2.03 13.73
N ASP A 81 -11.82 2.21 14.57
CA ASP A 81 -12.04 1.34 15.72
C ASP A 81 -12.43 -0.08 15.26
N ALA A 82 -13.36 -0.19 14.30
CA ALA A 82 -13.80 -1.46 13.74
C ALA A 82 -12.68 -2.20 12.98
N LEU A 83 -11.81 -1.46 12.28
CA LEU A 83 -10.78 -2.01 11.40
C LEU A 83 -9.36 -1.80 11.95
N ALA A 84 -9.20 -1.55 13.25
CA ALA A 84 -7.91 -1.27 13.88
C ALA A 84 -6.87 -2.37 13.60
N ILE A 85 -7.28 -3.64 13.77
CA ILE A 85 -6.42 -4.79 13.56
C ILE A 85 -5.97 -4.91 12.09
N PRO A 86 -6.87 -5.03 11.09
CA PRO A 86 -6.44 -5.17 9.70
C PRO A 86 -5.68 -3.93 9.20
N LEU A 87 -6.08 -2.70 9.56
CA LEU A 87 -5.34 -1.50 9.14
C LEU A 87 -3.93 -1.45 9.74
N THR A 88 -3.76 -1.88 11.00
CA THR A 88 -2.43 -1.96 11.62
C THR A 88 -1.56 -3.01 10.94
N LEU A 89 -2.10 -4.20 10.63
CA LEU A 89 -1.38 -5.24 9.92
C LEU A 89 -0.98 -4.80 8.50
N MET A 90 -1.87 -4.07 7.83
CA MET A 90 -1.59 -3.47 6.53
C MET A 90 -0.39 -2.53 6.64
N LEU A 91 -0.41 -1.56 7.56
CA LEU A 91 0.69 -0.61 7.77
C LEU A 91 2.02 -1.30 8.05
N ILE A 92 2.02 -2.34 8.89
CA ILE A 92 3.23 -3.13 9.17
C ILE A 92 3.76 -3.77 7.88
N GLY A 93 2.89 -4.36 7.06
CA GLY A 93 3.25 -4.93 5.76
C GLY A 93 3.86 -3.89 4.81
N LEU A 94 3.27 -2.70 4.72
CA LEU A 94 3.76 -1.60 3.89
C LEU A 94 5.13 -1.08 4.38
N ILE A 95 5.35 -0.99 5.69
CA ILE A 95 6.66 -0.64 6.27
C ILE A 95 7.73 -1.66 5.89
N PHE A 96 7.45 -2.95 6.07
CA PHE A 96 8.40 -4.00 5.66
C PHE A 96 8.71 -3.94 4.18
N ARG A 97 7.72 -3.62 3.34
CA ARG A 97 7.90 -3.43 1.90
C ARG A 97 8.83 -2.25 1.59
N GLY A 98 8.59 -1.08 2.18
CA GLY A 98 9.44 0.11 2.01
C GLY A 98 10.88 -0.11 2.48
N VAL A 99 11.06 -0.73 3.65
CA VAL A 99 12.37 -1.08 4.18
C VAL A 99 13.07 -2.11 3.28
N ALA A 100 12.37 -3.14 2.83
CA ALA A 100 12.94 -4.13 1.91
C ALA A 100 13.42 -3.47 0.61
N PHE A 101 12.67 -2.52 0.04
CA PHE A 101 13.12 -1.76 -1.13
C PHE A 101 14.38 -0.97 -0.86
N GLU A 102 14.52 -0.30 0.28
CA GLU A 102 15.72 0.49 0.52
C GLU A 102 16.96 -0.38 0.81
N PHE A 103 16.82 -1.38 1.68
CA PHE A 103 17.93 -2.18 2.17
C PHE A 103 18.38 -3.27 1.20
N ARG A 104 17.50 -3.77 0.32
CA ARG A 104 17.87 -4.78 -0.69
C ARG A 104 18.99 -4.31 -1.64
N PHE A 105 19.11 -3.01 -1.89
CA PHE A 105 20.17 -2.45 -2.74
C PHE A 105 21.50 -2.29 -2.00
N LYS A 106 21.43 -2.05 -0.69
CA LYS A 106 22.60 -1.90 0.18
C LYS A 106 23.10 -3.25 0.71
N ALA A 107 22.31 -4.31 0.58
CA ALA A 107 22.62 -5.64 1.11
C ALA A 107 23.66 -6.39 0.25
N THR A 108 24.52 -7.15 0.94
CA THR A 108 25.40 -8.12 0.29
C THR A 108 24.59 -9.25 -0.37
N PRO A 109 25.10 -9.92 -1.41
CA PRO A 109 24.38 -10.98 -2.13
C PRO A 109 23.83 -12.07 -1.20
N GLU A 110 24.58 -12.40 -0.14
CA GLU A 110 24.21 -13.38 0.88
C GLU A 110 23.00 -12.98 1.73
N LYS A 111 22.74 -11.68 1.94
CA LYS A 111 21.61 -11.19 2.77
C LYS A 111 20.40 -10.74 1.93
N ARG A 112 20.52 -10.72 0.61
CA ARG A 112 19.45 -10.29 -0.31
C ARG A 112 18.17 -11.11 -0.15
N HIS A 113 18.32 -12.42 0.07
CA HIS A 113 17.22 -13.35 0.27
C HIS A 113 16.34 -13.04 1.50
N ILE A 114 16.88 -12.37 2.53
CA ILE A 114 16.11 -11.97 3.72
C ILE A 114 15.16 -10.83 3.34
N TRP A 115 15.65 -9.85 2.58
CA TRP A 115 14.87 -8.72 2.10
C TRP A 115 13.84 -9.14 1.05
N ASP A 116 14.17 -10.12 0.21
CA ASP A 116 13.22 -10.71 -0.73
C ASP A 116 12.05 -11.37 0.04
N LYS A 117 12.33 -12.12 1.11
CA LYS A 117 11.28 -12.68 1.98
C LYS A 117 10.45 -11.60 2.67
N ALA A 118 11.10 -10.55 3.20
CA ALA A 118 10.39 -9.44 3.82
C ALA A 118 9.45 -8.73 2.83
N PHE A 119 9.87 -8.60 1.57
CA PHE A 119 9.09 -8.01 0.49
C PHE A 119 7.84 -8.84 0.13
N ILE A 120 7.98 -10.17 0.05
CA ILE A 120 6.88 -11.10 -0.25
C ILE A 120 5.86 -11.11 0.89
N TRP A 121 6.34 -11.29 2.13
CA TRP A 121 5.45 -11.35 3.29
C TRP A 121 4.77 -10.00 3.56
N GLY A 122 5.50 -8.90 3.42
CA GLY A 122 4.93 -7.55 3.51
C GLY A 122 3.81 -7.33 2.49
N SER A 123 4.04 -7.71 1.23
CA SER A 123 3.04 -7.62 0.17
C SER A 123 1.83 -8.53 0.43
N LEU A 124 2.03 -9.74 0.95
CA LEU A 124 0.95 -10.67 1.26
C LEU A 124 0.07 -10.15 2.41
N PHE A 125 0.67 -9.67 3.50
CA PHE A 125 -0.07 -9.12 4.63
C PHE A 125 -0.84 -7.86 4.27
N ALA A 126 -0.24 -6.97 3.47
CA ALA A 126 -0.92 -5.78 2.98
C ALA A 126 -2.11 -6.14 2.08
N THR A 127 -1.93 -7.05 1.11
CA THR A 127 -3.01 -7.50 0.21
C THR A 127 -4.16 -8.15 0.98
N PHE A 128 -3.84 -9.06 1.92
CA PHE A 128 -4.85 -9.74 2.73
C PHE A 128 -5.62 -8.73 3.58
N SER A 129 -4.91 -7.84 4.26
CA SER A 129 -5.53 -6.82 5.12
C SER A 129 -6.41 -5.86 4.31
N GLN A 130 -5.96 -5.46 3.12
CA GLN A 130 -6.76 -4.65 2.20
C GLN A 130 -8.05 -5.37 1.79
N GLY A 131 -7.98 -6.67 1.47
CA GLY A 131 -9.18 -7.46 1.19
C GLY A 131 -10.15 -7.51 2.38
N VAL A 132 -9.62 -7.66 3.60
CA VAL A 132 -10.41 -7.65 4.85
C VAL A 132 -11.02 -6.27 5.14
N VAL A 133 -10.38 -5.18 4.73
CA VAL A 133 -10.91 -3.82 4.92
C VAL A 133 -12.07 -3.50 3.97
N VAL A 134 -12.04 -4.04 2.74
CA VAL A 134 -13.04 -3.75 1.70
C VAL A 134 -14.24 -4.70 1.71
N ALA A 135 -14.07 -5.93 2.20
CA ALA A 135 -15.11 -6.95 2.21
C ALA A 135 -16.30 -6.78 3.21
N PRO A 136 -16.14 -6.18 4.41
CA PRO A 136 -17.19 -6.11 5.43
C PRO A 136 -18.16 -4.94 5.28
#